data_AF-A0A645D2Y5-F1
#
_entry.id   AF-A0A645D2Y5-F1
#
_cell.length_a   1.000
_cell.length_b   1.000
_cell.length_c   1.000
_cell.angle_alpha   90.00
_cell.angle_beta   90.00
_cell.angle_gamma   90.00
#
_symmetry.space_group_name_H-M   'P 1'
#
loop_
_entity.id
_entity.type
_entity.pdbx_description
1 polymer ?
#
loop_
_entity_poly.entity_id
_entity_poly.type
_entity_poly.pdbx_seq_one_letter_code
_entity_poly.pdbx_strand_id
1 'polypeptide(L)'
;MNSQNNVLYGDEYEFMSNFSTLEGNSLEIEASQSYEGIPFHDDTAEINFIVEKDEGVYKLTKYTQTHLTNIEHLREKMDLYSEEEAIQTLYVNNKIPSSSKILWRQLAYSCIVKVREKNVYVPIWYVAIETSDKSVQIESVNAFSNTIVTNNVVPKVEDN
;
A
#
# COMPACT_ATOMS: atom_id res chain seq x y z
N MET A 1 -0.57 -34.00 4.87
CA MET A 1 -1.35 -33.01 4.10
C MET A 1 -0.34 -32.20 3.31
N ASN A 2 -0.27 -32.42 2.01
CA ASN A 2 0.69 -31.77 1.11
C ASN A 2 -0.16 -30.99 0.10
N SER A 3 -0.55 -29.76 0.45
CA SER A 3 -1.38 -28.90 -0.39
C SER A 3 -0.58 -27.67 -0.78
N GLN A 4 -0.11 -27.67 -2.02
CA GLN A 4 0.62 -26.56 -2.63
C GLN A 4 -0.23 -25.29 -2.84
N ASN A 5 -1.53 -25.30 -2.49
CA ASN A 5 -2.47 -24.19 -2.71
C ASN A 5 -3.36 -23.96 -1.48
N ASN A 6 -2.82 -23.38 -0.40
CA ASN A 6 -3.64 -22.96 0.76
C ASN A 6 -4.25 -21.55 0.58
N VAL A 7 -3.88 -20.87 -0.50
CA VAL A 7 -4.27 -19.51 -0.84
C VAL A 7 -4.67 -19.50 -2.32
N LEU A 8 -5.81 -18.90 -2.66
CA LEU A 8 -6.29 -18.81 -4.04
C LEU A 8 -5.41 -17.82 -4.80
N TYR A 9 -5.00 -18.14 -6.03
CA TYR A 9 -4.16 -17.26 -6.87
C TYR A 9 -2.90 -16.73 -6.15
N GLY A 10 -2.33 -17.49 -5.22
CA GLY A 10 -1.25 -16.99 -4.36
C GLY A 10 0.03 -16.60 -5.11
N ASP A 11 0.20 -17.07 -6.34
CA ASP A 11 1.26 -16.69 -7.27
C ASP A 11 1.06 -15.31 -7.92
N GLU A 12 -0.13 -14.73 -7.80
CA GLU A 12 -0.44 -13.37 -8.28
C GLU A 12 -0.19 -12.29 -7.21
N TYR A 13 0.24 -12.67 -6.00
CA TYR A 13 0.51 -11.74 -4.91
C TYR A 13 1.99 -11.72 -4.52
N GLU A 14 2.52 -10.53 -4.28
CA GLU A 14 3.88 -10.30 -3.84
C GLU A 14 3.90 -9.73 -2.42
N PHE A 15 4.85 -10.16 -1.61
CA PHE A 15 4.98 -9.70 -0.23
C PHE A 15 5.34 -8.21 -0.14
N MET A 16 4.54 -7.45 0.61
CA MET A 16 4.66 -6.01 0.80
C MET A 16 5.33 -5.68 2.14
N SER A 17 6.66 -5.85 2.20
CA SER A 17 7.42 -5.69 3.46
C SER A 17 7.29 -4.30 4.09
N ASN A 18 7.22 -3.24 3.26
CA ASN A 18 7.16 -1.86 3.74
C ASN A 18 5.81 -1.51 4.40
N PHE A 19 4.74 -2.25 4.07
CA PHE A 19 3.40 -2.05 4.62
C PHE A 19 3.04 -3.11 5.68
N SER A 20 3.91 -4.10 5.89
CA SER A 20 3.71 -5.15 6.88
C SER A 20 4.24 -4.75 8.27
N THR A 21 3.53 -5.17 9.31
CA THR A 21 4.01 -5.12 10.70
C THR A 21 4.66 -6.45 11.07
N LEU A 22 6.00 -6.46 11.16
CA LEU A 22 6.80 -7.69 11.35
C LEU A 22 7.45 -7.80 12.74
N GLU A 23 7.07 -6.93 13.68
CA GLU A 23 7.60 -6.91 15.04
C GLU A 23 6.51 -7.09 16.09
N GLY A 24 6.88 -7.62 17.25
CA GLY A 24 5.97 -7.80 18.39
C GLY A 24 5.33 -9.18 18.47
N ASN A 25 4.18 -9.28 19.15
CA ASN A 25 3.48 -10.55 19.38
C ASN A 25 2.34 -10.79 18.38
N SER A 26 1.95 -9.79 17.60
CA SER A 26 0.98 -9.89 16.53
C SER A 26 1.58 -9.25 15.30
N LEU A 27 1.77 -10.04 14.25
CA LEU A 27 2.28 -9.62 12.96
C LEU A 27 1.12 -9.45 12.00
N GLU A 28 1.24 -8.45 11.15
CA GLU A 28 0.33 -8.20 10.04
C GLU A 28 1.16 -8.23 8.76
N ILE A 29 0.96 -9.26 7.95
CA ILE A 29 1.74 -9.52 6.74
C ILE A 29 0.82 -9.22 5.55
N GLU A 30 1.19 -8.20 4.78
CA GLU A 30 0.50 -7.80 3.57
C GLU A 30 1.19 -8.43 2.36
N ALA A 31 0.42 -9.03 1.47
CA ALA A 31 0.83 -9.38 0.12
C ALA A 31 -0.16 -8.76 -0.85
N SER A 32 0.30 -8.33 -2.03
CA SER A 32 -0.52 -7.53 -2.94
C SER A 32 -0.35 -7.98 -4.38
N GLN A 33 -1.43 -7.90 -5.15
CA GLN A 33 -1.31 -8.02 -6.60
C GLN A 33 -0.48 -6.87 -7.16
N SER A 34 0.03 -7.07 -8.38
CA SER A 34 0.71 -6.01 -9.12
C SER A 34 0.12 -5.83 -10.51
N TYR A 35 0.24 -4.62 -11.03
CA TYR A 35 -0.12 -4.29 -12.41
C TYR A 35 1.02 -3.47 -13.02
N GLU A 36 1.50 -3.89 -14.19
CA GLU A 36 2.66 -3.27 -14.87
C GLU A 36 3.91 -3.08 -13.98
N GLY A 37 4.13 -4.01 -13.03
CA GLY A 37 5.27 -3.99 -12.13
C GLY A 37 5.13 -3.03 -10.94
N ILE A 38 3.97 -2.42 -10.74
CA ILE A 38 3.65 -1.61 -9.55
C ILE A 38 2.63 -2.38 -8.71
N PRO A 39 2.88 -2.62 -7.41
CA PRO A 39 1.93 -3.29 -6.53
C PRO A 39 0.74 -2.39 -6.20
N PHE A 40 -0.38 -2.98 -5.79
CA PHE A 40 -1.46 -2.23 -5.15
C PHE A 40 -1.17 -2.03 -3.65
N HIS A 41 -1.71 -0.98 -3.05
CA HIS A 41 -1.74 -0.79 -1.61
C HIS A 41 -3.11 -0.24 -1.22
N ASP A 42 -4.10 -1.15 -1.22
CA ASP A 42 -5.45 -0.94 -0.71
C ASP A 42 -6.20 -2.27 -0.53
N ASP A 43 -7.36 -2.21 0.11
CA ASP A 43 -8.16 -3.36 0.53
C ASP A 43 -8.75 -4.23 -0.61
N THR A 44 -8.59 -3.83 -1.88
CA THR A 44 -9.25 -4.51 -3.02
C THR A 44 -8.39 -5.53 -3.75
N ALA A 45 -7.08 -5.57 -3.48
CA ALA A 45 -6.12 -6.37 -4.25
C ALA A 45 -5.06 -7.04 -3.35
N GLU A 46 -5.41 -7.34 -2.10
CA GLU A 46 -4.46 -7.78 -1.07
C GLU A 46 -4.80 -9.14 -0.47
N ILE A 47 -3.77 -9.75 0.12
CA ILE A 47 -3.91 -10.76 1.16
C ILE A 47 -3.30 -10.20 2.42
N ASN A 48 -4.10 -10.12 3.47
CA ASN A 48 -3.66 -9.71 4.78
C ASN A 48 -3.67 -10.93 5.71
N PHE A 49 -2.50 -11.30 6.24
CA PHE A 49 -2.36 -12.39 7.20
C PHE A 49 -2.12 -11.82 8.59
N ILE A 50 -2.89 -12.30 9.57
CA ILE A 50 -2.67 -12.04 10.99
C ILE A 50 -1.98 -13.25 11.60
N VAL A 51 -0.78 -13.02 12.14
CA VAL A 51 0.06 -14.06 12.72
C VAL A 51 0.36 -13.71 14.16
N GLU A 52 -0.10 -14.53 15.09
CA GLU A 52 0.07 -14.29 16.52
C GLU A 52 1.12 -15.23 17.12
N LYS A 53 1.87 -14.71 18.09
CA LYS A 53 2.84 -15.48 18.84
C LYS A 53 2.15 -16.21 19.98
N ASP A 54 2.18 -17.53 19.92
CA ASP A 54 1.62 -18.43 20.93
C ASP A 54 2.69 -19.42 21.39
N GLU A 55 2.96 -19.47 22.70
CA GLU A 55 4.01 -20.30 23.32
C GLU A 55 5.40 -20.18 22.65
N GLY A 56 5.73 -18.98 22.16
CA GLY A 56 7.03 -18.70 21.52
C GLY A 56 7.08 -19.04 20.03
N VAL A 57 5.98 -19.55 19.44
CA VAL A 57 5.87 -19.88 18.02
C VAL A 57 4.83 -18.96 17.36
N TYR A 58 5.15 -18.44 16.19
CA TYR A 58 4.18 -17.69 15.38
C TYR A 58 3.21 -18.63 14.69
N LYS A 59 1.91 -18.40 14.85
CA LYS A 59 0.83 -19.17 14.25
C LYS A 59 -0.06 -18.23 13.45
N LEU A 60 -0.36 -18.60 12.20
CA LEU A 60 -1.36 -17.91 11.40
C LEU A 60 -2.73 -18.09 12.06
N THR A 61 -3.37 -16.99 12.46
CA THR A 61 -4.68 -17.03 13.14
C THR A 61 -5.81 -16.65 12.20
N LYS A 62 -5.56 -15.76 11.24
CA LYS A 62 -6.55 -15.28 10.27
C LYS A 62 -5.87 -14.86 8.98
N TYR A 63 -6.57 -14.95 7.87
CA TYR A 63 -6.25 -14.17 6.69
C TYR A 63 -7.53 -13.61 6.04
N THR A 64 -7.38 -12.50 5.33
CA THR A 64 -8.38 -11.99 4.39
C THR A 64 -7.74 -11.89 3.02
N GLN A 65 -8.53 -12.09 1.97
CA GLN A 65 -8.07 -12.02 0.60
C GLN A 65 -9.09 -11.29 -0.27
N THR A 66 -8.60 -10.36 -1.07
CA THR A 66 -9.33 -9.69 -2.14
C THR A 66 -8.53 -9.80 -3.43
N HIS A 67 -9.24 -9.92 -4.55
CA HIS A 67 -8.62 -10.19 -5.85
C HIS A 67 -9.26 -9.33 -6.92
N LEU A 68 -8.43 -8.57 -7.64
CA LEU A 68 -8.83 -7.83 -8.82
C LEU A 68 -8.74 -8.71 -10.06
N THR A 69 -9.79 -8.62 -10.87
CA THR A 69 -9.86 -9.22 -12.20
C THR A 69 -10.15 -8.13 -13.23
N ASN A 70 -9.77 -8.38 -14.49
CA ASN A 70 -10.06 -7.49 -15.63
C ASN A 70 -9.55 -6.05 -15.42
N ILE A 71 -8.30 -5.90 -14.98
CA ILE A 71 -7.67 -4.58 -14.82
C ILE A 71 -7.50 -3.95 -16.21
N GLU A 72 -8.13 -2.80 -16.41
CA GLU A 72 -8.09 -2.05 -17.67
C GLU A 72 -7.32 -0.74 -17.49
N HIS A 73 -6.47 -0.43 -18.46
CA HIS A 73 -5.76 0.83 -18.50
C HIS A 73 -6.69 1.95 -19.01
N LEU A 74 -6.89 3.00 -18.20
CA LEU A 74 -7.86 4.06 -18.50
C LEU A 74 -7.30 5.25 -19.31
N ARG A 75 -5.98 5.36 -19.44
CA ARG A 75 -5.31 6.52 -20.08
C ARG A 75 -4.25 6.05 -21.10
N GLU A 76 -3.36 6.91 -21.56
CA GLU A 76 -2.12 6.48 -22.22
C GLU A 76 -0.99 6.43 -21.19
N LYS A 77 0.06 5.64 -21.47
CA LYS A 77 1.21 5.56 -20.58
C LYS A 77 1.87 6.94 -20.49
N MET A 78 1.88 7.51 -19.30
CA MET A 78 2.51 8.78 -19.00
C MET A 78 3.71 8.56 -18.10
N ASP A 79 4.73 9.42 -18.24
CA ASP A 79 5.85 9.43 -17.30
C ASP A 79 5.34 9.82 -15.92
N LEU A 80 5.75 9.04 -14.91
CA LEU A 80 5.47 9.32 -13.51
C LEU A 80 6.55 10.25 -12.97
N TYR A 81 6.16 11.14 -12.06
CA TYR A 81 7.11 11.84 -11.23
C TYR A 81 7.94 10.83 -10.43
N SER A 82 9.25 11.08 -10.41
CA SER A 82 10.23 10.23 -9.76
C SER A 82 10.13 10.28 -8.23
N GLU A 83 10.79 9.31 -7.58
CA GLU A 83 10.96 9.29 -6.12
C GLU A 83 11.58 10.61 -5.59
N GLU A 84 12.59 11.12 -6.29
CA GLU A 84 13.29 12.36 -5.92
C GLU A 84 12.35 13.57 -5.96
N GLU A 85 11.54 13.67 -7.02
CA GLU A 85 10.56 14.76 -7.15
C GLU A 85 9.47 14.70 -6.09
N ALA A 86 9.00 13.50 -5.73
CA ALA A 86 8.05 13.31 -4.63
C ALA A 86 8.66 13.72 -3.27
N ILE A 87 9.91 13.32 -3.00
CA ILE A 87 10.62 13.72 -1.77
C ILE A 87 10.83 15.24 -1.74
N GLN A 88 11.20 15.86 -2.86
CA GLN A 88 11.35 17.31 -2.96
C GLN A 88 10.03 18.02 -2.67
N THR A 89 8.92 17.53 -3.25
CA THR A 89 7.57 18.04 -2.97
C THR A 89 7.25 17.98 -1.48
N LEU A 90 7.52 16.85 -0.82
CA LEU A 90 7.30 16.74 0.62
C LEU A 90 8.17 17.73 1.42
N TYR A 91 9.44 17.87 1.04
CA TYR A 91 10.36 18.77 1.70
C TYR A 91 9.90 20.24 1.62
N VAL A 92 9.63 20.75 0.41
CA VAL A 92 9.26 22.17 0.21
C VAL A 92 7.90 22.52 0.83
N ASN A 93 7.05 21.52 1.08
CA ASN A 93 5.76 21.66 1.74
C ASN A 93 5.81 21.34 3.25
N ASN A 94 7.00 21.28 3.86
CA ASN A 94 7.21 21.03 5.29
C ASN A 94 6.62 19.69 5.79
N LYS A 95 6.55 18.67 4.93
CA LYS A 95 6.11 17.31 5.28
C LYS A 95 7.24 16.39 5.76
N ILE A 96 8.48 16.83 5.59
CA ILE A 96 9.66 16.18 6.16
C ILE A 96 10.20 17.08 7.28
N PRO A 97 9.90 16.78 8.57
CA PRO A 97 10.36 17.60 9.68
C PRO A 97 11.89 17.65 9.77
N SER A 98 12.42 18.70 10.39
CA SER A 98 13.85 18.76 10.74
C SER A 98 14.25 17.58 11.64
N SER A 99 15.48 17.10 11.47
CA SER A 99 16.02 15.97 12.24
C SER A 99 15.21 14.67 12.12
N SER A 100 14.48 14.51 11.00
CA SER A 100 13.82 13.27 10.63
C SER A 100 14.70 12.39 9.74
N LYS A 101 14.28 11.13 9.57
CA LYS A 101 14.93 10.15 8.71
C LYS A 101 13.89 9.46 7.84
N ILE A 102 14.11 9.43 6.54
CA ILE A 102 13.30 8.60 5.64
C ILE A 102 13.71 7.13 5.85
N LEU A 103 12.73 6.29 6.19
CA LEU A 103 12.92 4.87 6.46
C LEU A 103 12.85 4.05 5.17
N TRP A 104 11.79 4.24 4.39
CA TRP A 104 11.55 3.56 3.13
C TRP A 104 10.68 4.42 2.22
N ARG A 105 10.68 4.06 0.93
CA ARG A 105 9.87 4.66 -0.12
C ARG A 105 9.28 3.55 -0.97
N GLN A 106 8.02 3.66 -1.32
CA GLN A 106 7.33 2.64 -2.12
C GLN A 106 6.36 3.32 -3.09
N LEU A 107 6.45 2.97 -4.37
CA LEU A 107 5.42 3.28 -5.35
C LEU A 107 4.37 2.16 -5.31
N ALA A 108 3.11 2.53 -5.16
CA ALA A 108 1.99 1.58 -5.20
C ALA A 108 0.73 2.24 -5.78
N TYR A 109 -0.13 1.45 -6.41
CA TYR A 109 -1.46 1.89 -6.82
C TYR A 109 -2.39 1.96 -5.61
N SER A 110 -3.17 3.04 -5.53
CA SER A 110 -4.17 3.21 -4.48
C SER A 110 -5.50 3.56 -5.09
N CYS A 111 -6.56 2.92 -4.60
CA CYS A 111 -7.92 3.22 -5.02
C CYS A 111 -8.33 4.63 -4.57
N ILE A 112 -8.67 5.50 -5.53
CA ILE A 112 -9.15 6.87 -5.25
C ILE A 112 -10.66 7.02 -5.45
N VAL A 113 -11.28 6.11 -6.21
CA VAL A 113 -12.72 6.12 -6.49
C VAL A 113 -13.23 4.70 -6.51
N LYS A 114 -14.26 4.43 -5.71
CA LYS A 114 -14.98 3.15 -5.66
C LYS A 114 -16.44 3.42 -5.96
N VAL A 115 -16.87 3.07 -7.17
CA VAL A 115 -18.26 3.24 -7.62
C VAL A 115 -18.78 1.89 -8.09
N ARG A 116 -19.67 1.29 -7.31
CA ARG A 116 -20.23 -0.05 -7.58
C ARG A 116 -19.11 -1.08 -7.76
N GLU A 117 -18.99 -1.66 -8.95
CA GLU A 117 -17.97 -2.65 -9.32
C GLU A 117 -16.75 -2.01 -10.03
N LYS A 118 -16.68 -0.67 -10.09
CA LYS A 118 -15.57 0.04 -10.73
C LYS A 118 -14.70 0.72 -9.69
N ASN A 119 -13.45 0.29 -9.64
CA ASN A 119 -12.40 0.90 -8.86
C ASN A 119 -11.47 1.67 -9.79
N VAL A 120 -11.10 2.89 -9.41
CA VAL A 120 -10.12 3.71 -10.14
C VAL A 120 -8.90 3.88 -9.26
N TYR A 121 -7.74 3.51 -9.80
CA TYR A 121 -6.47 3.54 -9.10
C TYR A 121 -5.55 4.60 -9.69
N VAL A 122 -4.72 5.19 -8.83
CA VAL A 122 -3.60 6.04 -9.26
C VAL A 122 -2.34 5.62 -8.53
N PRO A 123 -1.17 5.71 -9.17
CA PRO A 123 0.11 5.45 -8.52
C PRO A 123 0.42 6.56 -7.52
N ILE A 124 0.83 6.16 -6.32
CA ILE A 124 1.18 7.01 -5.19
C ILE A 124 2.56 6.61 -4.68
N TRP A 125 3.40 7.63 -4.48
CA TRP A 125 4.62 7.50 -3.69
C TRP A 125 4.28 7.58 -2.21
N TYR A 126 4.55 6.51 -1.49
CA TYR A 126 4.50 6.44 -0.03
C TYR A 126 5.90 6.61 0.54
N VAL A 127 6.04 7.53 1.50
CA VAL A 127 7.32 7.85 2.13
C VAL A 127 7.16 7.76 3.64
N ALA A 128 7.78 6.74 4.25
CA ALA A 128 7.82 6.62 5.70
C ALA A 128 8.95 7.44 6.29
N ILE A 129 8.61 8.24 7.29
CA ILE A 129 9.49 9.22 7.92
C ILE A 129 9.48 8.95 9.42
N GLU A 130 10.63 8.61 9.99
CA GLU A 130 10.87 8.63 11.42
C GLU A 130 11.19 10.07 11.84
N THR A 131 10.40 10.64 12.72
CA THR A 131 10.61 11.96 13.30
C THR A 131 11.63 11.92 14.44
N SER A 132 12.03 13.09 14.94
CA SER A 132 12.99 13.18 16.05
C SER A 132 12.51 12.53 17.35
N ASP A 133 11.19 12.42 17.55
CA ASP A 133 10.58 11.76 18.72
C ASP A 133 10.36 10.24 18.51
N LYS A 134 10.91 9.67 17.44
CA LYS A 134 10.81 8.25 17.09
C LYS A 134 9.41 7.78 16.69
N SER A 135 8.46 8.69 16.44
CA SER A 135 7.24 8.34 15.74
C SER A 135 7.50 8.14 14.25
N VAL A 136 6.75 7.23 13.63
CA VAL A 136 6.79 7.00 12.18
C VAL A 136 5.49 7.52 11.58
N GLN A 137 5.62 8.39 10.58
CA GLN A 137 4.51 8.87 9.77
C GLN A 137 4.73 8.49 8.31
N ILE A 138 3.64 8.26 7.57
CA ILE A 138 3.69 7.98 6.13
C ILE A 138 3.06 9.16 5.41
N GLU A 139 3.86 9.83 4.59
CA GLU A 139 3.38 10.87 3.68
C GLU A 139 3.16 10.28 2.28
N SER A 140 2.16 10.79 1.57
CA SER A 140 1.72 10.27 0.28
C SER A 140 1.73 11.36 -0.78
N VAL A 141 2.29 11.07 -1.96
CA VAL A 141 2.34 11.98 -3.11
C VAL A 141 1.81 11.27 -4.35
N ASN A 142 0.85 11.88 -5.05
CA ASN A 142 0.35 11.35 -6.31
C ASN A 142 1.46 11.39 -7.37
N ALA A 143 1.80 10.24 -7.96
CA ALA A 143 2.91 10.13 -8.90
C ALA A 143 2.59 10.67 -10.31
N PHE A 144 1.33 10.99 -10.62
CA PHE A 144 0.95 11.68 -11.86
C PHE A 144 0.93 13.20 -11.72
N SER A 145 0.47 13.75 -10.59
CA SER A 145 0.29 15.20 -10.41
C SER A 145 1.35 15.85 -9.52
N ASN A 146 2.19 15.06 -8.86
CA ASN A 146 3.15 15.50 -7.86
C ASN A 146 2.50 16.34 -6.73
N THR A 147 1.27 15.97 -6.37
CA THR A 147 0.51 16.64 -5.30
C THR A 147 0.46 15.76 -4.06
N ILE A 148 0.61 16.36 -2.88
CA ILE A 148 0.45 15.67 -1.61
C ILE A 148 -0.99 15.21 -1.45
N VAL A 149 -1.16 13.95 -1.08
CA VAL A 149 -2.44 13.32 -0.83
C VAL A 149 -2.74 13.43 0.66
N THR A 150 -3.74 14.22 1.02
CA THR A 150 -4.04 14.56 2.42
C THR A 150 -5.25 13.82 3.00
N ASN A 151 -6.04 13.12 2.17
CA ASN A 151 -7.18 12.30 2.60
C ASN A 151 -7.45 11.18 1.57
N ASN A 152 -7.22 9.92 1.96
CA ASN A 152 -7.65 8.72 1.22
C ASN A 152 -9.07 8.27 1.61
N VAL A 153 -9.99 9.20 1.89
CA VAL A 153 -11.39 8.81 2.03
C VAL A 153 -11.95 8.65 0.63
N VAL A 154 -11.87 7.44 0.09
CA VAL A 154 -12.67 7.03 -1.06
C VAL A 154 -14.11 7.43 -0.77
N PRO A 155 -14.71 8.38 -1.51
CA PRO A 155 -16.08 8.78 -1.25
C PRO A 155 -16.98 7.56 -1.48
N LYS A 156 -17.53 6.99 -0.39
CA LYS A 156 -18.64 6.05 -0.51
C LYS A 156 -19.86 6.87 -0.87
N VAL A 157 -20.31 6.78 -2.11
CA VAL A 157 -21.62 7.34 -2.48
C VAL A 157 -22.66 6.45 -1.84
N GLU A 158 -23.41 6.97 -0.85
CA GLU A 158 -24.60 6.32 -0.33
C GLU A 158 -25.72 6.44 -1.38
N ASP A 159 -26.38 5.32 -1.67
CA ASP A 159 -27.49 5.25 -2.63
C ASP A 159 -28.67 6.13 -2.15
N ASN A 160 -29.16 7.02 -3.02
CA ASN A 160 -30.47 7.69 -2.89
C ASN A 160 -31.54 6.89 -3.63
#